data_AF-A0A8T4KII0-F1
#
_entry.id   AF-A0A8T4KII0-F1
#
_cell.length_a   1.000
_cell.length_b   1.000
_cell.length_c   1.000
_cell.angle_alpha   90.00
_cell.angle_beta   90.00
_cell.angle_gamma   90.00
#
_symmetry.space_group_name_H-M   'P 1'
#
loop_
_entity.id
_entity.type
_entity.pdbx_description
1 polymer ?
#
loop_
_entity_poly.entity_id
_entity_poly.type
_entity_poly.pdbx_seq_one_letter_code
_entity_poly.pdbx_strand_id
1 'polypeptide(L)'
;MQPDVLEKYKKFQTKFSLPHLTELKETFNFEIEEEGEIFEQIRTEISNRVFSFTERIIEPIIGDADSLSGFYEQHMITKEDKERLFGLYKRLQVLKWKNNMLLMDPEEEDVAQWIRETWQFWNDDMKKELKHVCKKLSAGWADLKFKSEPTNYHG
;
A
#
# COMPACT_ATOMS: atom_id res chain seq x y z
N MET A 1 -22.67 4.92 -14.84
CA MET A 1 -21.42 5.38 -15.48
C MET A 1 -21.66 5.52 -16.98
N GLN A 2 -21.30 6.65 -17.57
CA GLN A 2 -21.59 6.95 -18.97
C GLN A 2 -20.84 6.00 -19.94
N PRO A 3 -21.44 5.56 -21.07
CA PRO A 3 -20.80 4.66 -22.03
C PRO A 3 -19.44 5.16 -22.52
N ASP A 4 -19.32 6.46 -22.78
CA ASP A 4 -18.11 7.08 -23.34
C ASP A 4 -16.89 6.99 -22.41
N VAL A 5 -17.12 7.07 -21.09
CA VAL A 5 -16.07 6.98 -20.06
C VAL A 5 -15.51 5.55 -19.98
N LEU A 6 -16.38 4.55 -20.06
CA LEU A 6 -15.99 3.14 -20.10
C LEU A 6 -15.22 2.79 -21.38
N GLU A 7 -15.62 3.36 -22.52
CA GLU A 7 -14.90 3.18 -23.78
C GLU A 7 -13.51 3.84 -23.74
N LYS A 8 -13.39 5.04 -23.15
CA LYS A 8 -12.10 5.70 -22.93
C LYS A 8 -11.17 4.81 -22.10
N TYR A 9 -11.64 4.26 -20.99
CA TYR A 9 -10.84 3.32 -20.19
C TYR A 9 -10.42 2.09 -20.99
N LYS A 10 -11.34 1.47 -21.76
CA LYS A 10 -11.01 0.30 -22.59
C LYS A 10 -9.91 0.59 -23.62
N LYS A 11 -9.94 1.75 -24.27
CA LYS A 11 -8.91 2.16 -25.24
C LYS A 11 -7.53 2.21 -24.57
N PHE A 12 -7.44 2.85 -23.41
CA PHE A 12 -6.20 2.90 -22.63
C PHE A 12 -5.83 1.54 -22.05
N GLN A 13 -6.80 0.72 -21.67
CA GLN A 13 -6.56 -0.64 -21.19
C GLN A 13 -5.77 -1.45 -22.22
N THR A 14 -6.17 -1.37 -23.50
CA THR A 14 -5.43 -2.02 -24.58
C THR A 14 -4.09 -1.34 -24.84
N LYS A 15 -4.05 0.00 -24.95
CA LYS A 15 -2.83 0.76 -25.28
C LYS A 15 -1.73 0.60 -24.23
N PHE A 16 -2.09 0.67 -22.96
CA PHE A 16 -1.15 0.67 -21.83
C PHE A 16 -1.11 -0.65 -21.09
N SER A 17 -1.91 -1.66 -21.47
CA SER A 17 -2.03 -2.93 -20.72
C SER A 17 -2.49 -2.71 -19.27
N LEU A 18 -3.51 -1.87 -19.08
CA LEU A 18 -4.06 -1.61 -17.74
C LEU A 18 -4.83 -2.84 -17.23
N PRO A 19 -4.89 -3.03 -15.90
CA PRO A 19 -5.76 -4.05 -15.30
C PRO A 19 -7.23 -3.88 -15.66
N HIS A 20 -8.00 -4.95 -15.49
CA HIS A 20 -9.45 -4.84 -15.61
C HIS A 20 -9.99 -3.91 -14.52
N LEU A 21 -10.91 -3.03 -14.91
CA LEU A 21 -11.46 -2.08 -13.96
C LEU A 21 -12.15 -2.78 -12.77
N THR A 22 -12.80 -3.92 -13.02
CA THR A 22 -13.38 -4.76 -11.97
C THR A 22 -12.34 -5.26 -10.97
N GLU A 23 -11.17 -5.70 -11.44
CA GLU A 23 -10.09 -6.18 -10.57
C GLU A 23 -9.53 -5.05 -9.70
N LEU A 24 -9.39 -3.85 -10.25
CA LEU A 24 -8.97 -2.66 -9.51
C LEU A 24 -9.98 -2.35 -8.40
N LYS A 25 -11.26 -2.25 -8.76
CA LYS A 25 -12.34 -1.93 -7.83
C LYS A 25 -12.44 -2.95 -6.69
N GLU A 26 -12.38 -4.24 -7.00
CA GLU A 26 -12.42 -5.31 -6.00
C GLU A 26 -11.18 -5.29 -5.10
N THR A 27 -10.00 -5.09 -5.68
CA THR A 27 -8.74 -5.13 -4.93
C THR A 27 -8.58 -3.94 -3.99
N PHE A 28 -8.95 -2.75 -4.44
CA PHE A 28 -8.80 -1.51 -3.68
C PHE A 28 -10.11 -1.04 -3.03
N ASN A 29 -11.21 -1.81 -3.20
CA ASN A 29 -12.52 -1.57 -2.62
C ASN A 29 -12.99 -0.12 -2.80
N PHE A 30 -13.21 0.26 -4.07
CA PHE A 30 -13.73 1.56 -4.47
C PHE A 30 -14.77 1.45 -5.58
N GLU A 31 -15.58 2.49 -5.70
CA GLU A 31 -16.56 2.70 -6.77
C GLU A 31 -16.14 3.90 -7.61
N ILE A 32 -16.57 3.94 -8.87
CA ILE A 32 -16.33 5.09 -9.76
C ILE A 32 -17.61 5.89 -9.85
N GLU A 33 -17.49 7.18 -9.57
CA GLU A 33 -18.56 8.15 -9.71
C GLU A 33 -18.83 8.43 -11.19
N GLU A 34 -20.08 8.73 -11.52
CA GLU A 34 -20.47 8.99 -12.91
C GLU A 34 -19.92 10.32 -13.43
N GLU A 35 -19.60 11.24 -12.52
CA GLU A 35 -19.05 12.57 -12.80
C GLU A 35 -17.54 12.57 -12.56
N GLY A 36 -16.80 13.27 -13.43
CA GLY A 36 -15.35 13.44 -13.32
C GLY A 36 -14.50 12.50 -14.18
N GLU A 37 -13.19 12.69 -14.13
CA GLU A 37 -12.22 11.95 -14.95
C GLU A 37 -11.89 10.59 -14.32
N ILE A 38 -12.21 9.50 -15.03
CA ILE A 38 -12.05 8.13 -14.55
C ILE A 38 -10.61 7.79 -14.13
N PHE A 39 -9.61 8.28 -14.85
CA PHE A 39 -8.20 8.01 -14.53
C PHE A 39 -7.77 8.69 -13.24
N GLU A 40 -8.28 9.89 -12.99
CA GLU A 40 -8.00 10.63 -11.77
C GLU A 40 -8.67 9.98 -10.55
N GLN A 41 -9.91 9.54 -10.70
CA GLN A 41 -10.61 8.77 -9.67
C GLN A 41 -9.85 7.48 -9.32
N ILE A 42 -9.49 6.68 -10.33
CA ILE A 42 -8.73 5.44 -10.12
C ILE A 42 -7.38 5.73 -9.46
N ARG A 43 -6.66 6.74 -9.94
CA ARG A 43 -5.36 7.14 -9.39
C ARG A 43 -5.48 7.50 -7.91
N THR A 44 -6.47 8.32 -7.57
CA THR A 44 -6.75 8.76 -6.20
C THR A 44 -7.04 7.56 -5.31
N GLU A 45 -7.94 6.67 -5.71
CA GLU A 45 -8.33 5.49 -4.91
C GLU A 45 -7.17 4.52 -4.70
N ILE A 46 -6.40 4.22 -5.75
CA ILE A 46 -5.20 3.39 -5.65
C ILE A 46 -4.19 4.04 -4.70
N SER A 47 -3.92 5.34 -4.86
CA SER A 47 -2.93 6.06 -4.05
C SER A 47 -3.31 6.05 -2.57
N ASN A 48 -4.57 6.34 -2.25
CA ASN A 48 -5.10 6.35 -0.89
C ASN A 48 -4.92 4.98 -0.22
N ARG A 49 -5.21 3.89 -0.92
CA ARG A 49 -5.07 2.54 -0.37
C ARG A 49 -3.61 2.13 -0.20
N VAL A 50 -2.82 2.23 -1.27
CA VAL A 50 -1.44 1.74 -1.31
C VAL A 50 -0.54 2.53 -0.35
N PHE A 51 -0.68 3.86 -0.31
CA PHE A 51 0.14 4.69 0.56
C PHE A 51 -0.27 4.56 2.02
N SER A 52 -1.58 4.48 2.31
CA SER A 52 -2.08 4.25 3.68
C SER A 52 -1.54 2.96 4.28
N PHE A 53 -1.50 1.85 3.51
CA PHE A 53 -0.91 0.61 4.01
C PHE A 53 0.57 0.76 4.38
N THR A 54 1.30 1.58 3.65
CA THR A 54 2.75 1.72 3.87
C THR A 54 3.04 2.64 5.04
N GLU A 55 2.38 3.79 5.09
CA GLU A 55 2.52 4.76 6.17
C GLU A 55 2.05 4.19 7.51
N ARG A 56 1.02 3.33 7.50
CA ARG A 56 0.43 2.79 8.74
C ARG A 56 1.02 1.45 9.18
N ILE A 57 1.61 0.68 8.28
CA ILE A 57 2.14 -0.66 8.61
C ILE A 57 3.66 -0.71 8.42
N ILE A 58 4.16 -0.33 7.25
CA ILE A 58 5.58 -0.52 6.92
C ILE A 58 6.47 0.48 7.66
N GLU A 59 6.13 1.77 7.64
CA GLU A 59 6.93 2.83 8.28
C GLU A 59 7.15 2.58 9.78
N PRO A 60 6.13 2.28 10.61
CA PRO A 60 6.33 2.02 12.03
C PRO A 60 7.20 0.79 12.33
N ILE A 61 7.27 -0.18 11.42
CA ILE A 61 8.06 -1.41 11.61
C ILE A 61 9.55 -1.19 11.34
N ILE A 62 9.87 -0.36 10.33
CA ILE A 62 11.24 -0.14 9.86
C ILE A 62 11.88 1.14 10.42
N GLY A 63 11.07 2.13 10.80
CA GLY A 63 11.51 3.39 11.39
C GLY A 63 11.29 3.42 12.89
N ASP A 64 10.91 4.58 13.41
CA ASP A 64 10.48 4.75 14.80
C ASP A 64 8.97 4.53 14.93
N ALA A 65 8.56 3.96 16.07
CA ALA A 65 7.16 3.72 16.38
C ALA A 65 6.66 4.74 17.40
N ASP A 66 5.71 5.57 16.98
CA ASP A 66 5.01 6.50 17.88
C ASP A 66 3.90 5.82 18.69
N SER A 67 3.52 4.59 18.32
CA SER A 67 2.48 3.81 18.98
C SER A 67 3.07 2.68 19.83
N LEU A 68 2.39 2.36 20.93
CA LEU A 68 2.77 1.23 21.78
C LEU A 68 2.77 -0.08 21.00
N SER A 69 1.81 -0.27 20.08
CA SER A 69 1.78 -1.46 19.24
C SER A 69 3.01 -1.54 18.34
N GLY A 70 3.37 -0.43 17.67
CA GLY A 70 4.55 -0.37 16.82
C GLY A 70 5.83 -0.69 17.58
N PHE A 71 5.97 -0.20 18.82
CA PHE A 71 7.14 -0.50 19.66
C PHE A 71 7.32 -2.00 19.87
N TYR A 72 6.26 -2.74 20.20
CA TYR A 72 6.33 -4.20 20.33
C TYR A 72 6.51 -4.90 18.98
N GLU A 73 5.79 -4.46 17.95
CA GLU A 73 5.83 -5.06 16.62
C GLU A 73 7.22 -4.99 15.98
N GLN A 74 7.98 -3.91 16.23
CA GLN A 74 9.37 -3.79 15.80
C GLN A 74 10.28 -4.91 16.32
N HIS A 75 9.97 -5.48 17.48
CA HIS A 75 10.70 -6.60 18.10
C HIS A 75 10.21 -7.96 17.59
N MET A 76 9.03 -8.02 16.97
CA MET A 76 8.46 -9.25 16.38
C MET A 76 9.02 -9.52 14.97
N ILE A 77 9.65 -8.53 14.35
CA ILE A 77 10.12 -8.56 12.96
C ILE A 77 11.66 -8.70 12.94
N THR A 78 12.19 -9.58 12.09
CA THR A 78 13.66 -9.79 12.03
C THR A 78 14.35 -8.71 11.22
N LYS A 79 15.68 -8.63 11.32
CA LYS A 79 16.47 -7.70 10.53
C LYS A 79 16.27 -7.92 9.03
N GLU A 80 16.23 -9.17 8.58
CA GLU A 80 16.05 -9.52 7.17
C GLU A 80 14.65 -9.11 6.67
N ASP A 81 13.63 -9.22 7.52
CA ASP A 81 12.30 -8.70 7.19
C ASP A 81 12.32 -7.17 7.03
N LYS A 82 13.01 -6.44 7.94
CA LYS A 82 13.13 -4.97 7.87
C LYS A 82 13.86 -4.53 6.59
N GLU A 83 14.91 -5.25 6.18
CA GLU A 83 15.62 -4.96 4.93
C GLU A 83 14.73 -5.15 3.69
N ARG A 84 13.93 -6.23 3.65
CA ARG A 84 12.95 -6.44 2.56
C ARG A 84 11.87 -5.37 2.55
N LEU A 85 11.33 -5.04 3.72
CA LEU A 85 10.33 -3.99 3.89
C LEU A 85 10.86 -2.62 3.45
N PHE A 86 12.12 -2.28 3.79
CA PHE A 86 12.76 -1.05 3.33
C PHE A 86 12.96 -1.03 1.81
N GLY A 87 13.24 -2.19 1.20
CA GLY A 87 13.27 -2.35 -0.26
C GLY A 87 11.94 -1.97 -0.92
N LEU A 88 10.82 -2.47 -0.37
CA LEU A 88 9.48 -2.10 -0.81
C LEU A 88 9.17 -0.63 -0.57
N TYR A 89 9.54 -0.13 0.61
CA TYR A 89 9.34 1.26 1.01
C TYR A 89 9.95 2.22 -0.01
N LYS A 90 11.22 2.00 -0.40
CA LYS A 90 11.89 2.83 -1.41
C LYS A 90 11.16 2.84 -2.76
N ARG A 91 10.75 1.66 -3.24
CA ARG A 91 10.02 1.55 -4.51
C ARG A 91 8.69 2.29 -4.45
N LEU A 92 8.00 2.19 -3.31
CA LEU A 92 6.78 2.95 -3.12
C LEU A 92 7.01 4.45 -3.04
N GLN A 93 8.06 4.92 -2.36
CA GLN A 93 8.36 6.35 -2.32
C GLN A 93 8.56 6.91 -3.74
N VAL A 94 9.18 6.16 -4.65
CA VAL A 94 9.25 6.54 -6.07
C VAL A 94 7.85 6.68 -6.68
N LEU A 95 6.96 5.70 -6.48
CA LEU A 95 5.57 5.76 -6.97
C LEU A 95 4.78 6.92 -6.36
N LYS A 96 5.00 7.23 -5.07
CA LYS A 96 4.39 8.35 -4.36
C LYS A 96 4.80 9.69 -4.96
N TRP A 97 6.09 9.88 -5.22
CA TRP A 97 6.55 11.10 -5.87
C TRP A 97 6.06 11.23 -7.31
N LYS A 98 6.01 10.13 -8.08
CA LYS A 98 5.36 10.12 -9.39
C LYS A 98 3.88 10.55 -9.31
N ASN A 99 3.13 10.01 -8.35
CA ASN A 99 1.74 10.40 -8.12
C ASN A 99 1.60 11.88 -7.76
N ASN A 100 2.52 12.42 -6.96
CA ASN A 100 2.51 13.83 -6.59
C ASN A 100 2.82 14.76 -7.78
N MET A 101 3.67 14.34 -8.72
CA MET A 101 3.89 15.09 -9.96
C MET A 101 2.62 15.10 -10.82
N LEU A 102 1.92 13.96 -10.91
CA LEU A 102 0.65 13.85 -11.63
C LEU A 102 -0.47 14.71 -11.03
N LEU A 103 -0.41 15.07 -9.74
CA LEU A 103 -1.34 16.06 -9.16
C LEU A 103 -1.11 17.47 -9.71
N MET A 104 0.14 17.80 -10.08
CA MET A 104 0.51 19.12 -10.56
C MET A 104 0.32 19.26 -12.07
N ASP A 105 0.57 18.18 -12.81
CA ASP A 105 0.50 18.13 -14.27
C ASP A 105 -0.10 16.78 -14.74
N PRO A 106 -1.44 16.66 -14.75
CA PRO A 106 -2.13 15.40 -15.02
C PRO A 106 -2.24 15.12 -16.53
N GLU A 107 -1.25 14.44 -17.08
CA GLU A 107 -1.33 13.86 -18.43
C GLU A 107 -1.92 12.44 -18.39
N GLU A 108 -2.97 12.18 -19.16
CA GLU A 108 -3.71 10.89 -19.10
C GLU A 108 -2.83 9.67 -19.37
N GLU A 109 -1.86 9.80 -20.27
CA GLU A 109 -0.92 8.73 -20.59
C GLU A 109 0.01 8.41 -19.41
N ASP A 110 0.48 9.44 -18.72
CA ASP A 110 1.35 9.29 -17.55
C ASP A 110 0.56 8.75 -16.34
N VAL A 111 -0.71 9.15 -16.18
CA VAL A 111 -1.61 8.57 -15.18
C VAL A 111 -1.86 7.09 -15.46
N ALA A 112 -2.14 6.72 -16.70
CA ALA A 112 -2.33 5.32 -17.10
C ALA A 112 -1.07 4.49 -16.84
N GLN A 113 0.10 5.01 -17.21
CA GLN A 113 1.38 4.36 -16.95
C GLN A 113 1.62 4.18 -15.43
N TRP A 114 1.34 5.20 -14.62
CA TRP A 114 1.44 5.12 -13.17
C TRP A 114 0.49 4.07 -12.56
N ILE A 115 -0.77 3.99 -13.05
CA ILE A 115 -1.75 2.99 -12.61
C ILE A 115 -1.20 1.58 -12.89
N ARG A 116 -0.64 1.35 -14.08
CA ARG A 116 -0.04 0.06 -14.44
C ARG A 116 1.14 -0.28 -13.53
N GLU A 117 2.09 0.63 -13.37
CA GLU A 117 3.28 0.39 -12.56
C GLU A 117 2.91 0.08 -11.11
N THR A 118 1.96 0.83 -10.55
CA THR A 118 1.48 0.64 -9.18
C THR A 118 0.73 -0.69 -9.04
N TRP A 119 -0.08 -1.07 -10.04
CA TRP A 119 -0.76 -2.36 -10.06
C TRP A 119 0.21 -3.54 -10.11
N GLN A 120 1.25 -3.47 -10.94
CA GLN A 120 2.29 -4.49 -11.03
C GLN A 120 3.04 -4.61 -9.69
N PHE A 121 3.50 -3.49 -9.14
CA PHE A 121 4.15 -3.46 -7.82
C PHE A 121 3.27 -4.08 -6.73
N TRP A 122 1.98 -3.76 -6.73
CA TRP A 122 1.03 -4.28 -5.76
C TRP A 122 0.92 -5.81 -5.82
N ASN A 123 0.81 -6.37 -7.03
CA ASN A 123 0.62 -7.81 -7.22
C ASN A 123 1.90 -8.63 -7.09
N ASP A 124 3.00 -8.14 -7.63
CA ASP A 124 4.26 -8.89 -7.70
C ASP A 124 4.98 -8.91 -6.35
N ASP A 125 4.93 -7.78 -5.63
CA ASP A 125 5.78 -7.56 -4.46
C ASP A 125 4.96 -7.31 -3.18
N MET A 126 4.09 -6.29 -3.21
CA MET A 126 3.54 -5.72 -1.98
C MET A 126 2.57 -6.67 -1.27
N LYS A 127 1.63 -7.30 -2.00
CA LYS A 127 0.66 -8.25 -1.44
C LYS A 127 1.34 -9.38 -0.66
N LYS A 128 2.41 -9.95 -1.23
CA LYS A 128 3.11 -11.10 -0.64
C LYS A 128 3.80 -10.72 0.67
N GLU A 129 4.58 -9.64 0.67
CA GLU A 129 5.30 -9.21 1.86
C GLU A 129 4.35 -8.69 2.94
N LEU A 130 3.30 -7.94 2.60
CA LEU A 130 2.28 -7.53 3.58
C LEU A 130 1.62 -8.74 4.24
N LYS A 131 1.27 -9.77 3.46
CA LYS A 131 0.70 -11.01 4.02
C LYS A 131 1.67 -11.73 4.96
N HIS A 132 2.97 -11.74 4.62
CA HIS A 132 4.01 -12.31 5.48
C HIS A 132 4.14 -11.55 6.80
N VAL A 133 4.23 -10.22 6.74
CA VAL A 133 4.35 -9.35 7.91
C VAL A 133 3.11 -9.44 8.80
N CYS A 134 1.91 -9.32 8.24
CA CYS A 134 0.67 -9.43 9.02
C CYS A 134 0.56 -10.78 9.75
N LYS A 135 0.97 -11.88 9.12
CA LYS A 135 1.01 -13.20 9.79
C LYS A 135 2.00 -13.21 10.95
N LYS A 136 3.19 -12.64 10.75
CA LYS A 136 4.25 -12.61 11.76
C LYS A 136 3.86 -11.75 12.96
N LEU A 137 3.29 -10.57 12.72
CA LEU A 137 2.77 -9.71 13.78
C LEU A 137 1.61 -10.36 14.51
N SER A 138 0.65 -10.96 13.78
CA SER A 138 -0.48 -11.65 14.41
C SER A 138 -0.03 -12.81 15.31
N ALA A 139 0.95 -13.61 14.87
CA ALA A 139 1.53 -14.66 15.68
C ALA A 139 2.32 -14.09 16.87
N GLY A 140 3.12 -13.05 16.65
CA GLY A 140 3.90 -12.38 17.69
C GLY A 140 3.03 -11.80 18.80
N TRP A 141 1.87 -11.22 18.45
CA TRP A 141 0.88 -10.76 19.42
C TRP A 141 0.22 -11.90 20.19
N ALA A 142 -0.10 -13.03 19.53
CA ALA A 142 -0.67 -14.20 20.19
C ALA A 142 0.31 -14.85 21.18
N ASP A 143 1.61 -14.80 20.88
CA ASP A 143 2.68 -15.39 21.70
C ASP A 143 3.28 -14.41 22.74
N LEU A 144 2.87 -13.14 22.72
CA LEU A 144 3.44 -12.11 23.60
C LEU A 144 3.10 -12.41 25.07
N LYS A 145 4.14 -12.65 25.87
CA LYS A 145 4.03 -12.84 27.32
C LYS A 145 4.66 -11.68 28.06
N PHE A 146 3.89 -11.04 28.93
CA PHE A 146 4.45 -10.09 29.89
C PHE A 146 5.32 -10.86 30.88
N LYS A 147 6.59 -10.47 31.03
CA LYS A 147 7.41 -10.96 32.13
C LYS A 147 6.82 -10.39 33.42
N SER A 148 6.37 -11.24 34.33
CA SER A 148 6.15 -10.83 35.72
C SER A 148 7.52 -10.48 36.30
N GLU A 149 7.79 -9.21 36.56
CA GLU A 149 8.97 -8.86 37.35
C GLU A 149 8.84 -9.52 38.74
N PRO A 150 9.86 -10.25 39.22
CA PRO A 150 9.90 -10.58 40.64
C PRO A 150 10.03 -9.25 41.39
N THR A 151 8.98 -8.87 42.10
CA THR A 151 9.01 -7.79 43.08
C THR A 151 9.97 -8.21 44.20
N ASN A 152 11.26 -7.94 44.02
CA ASN A 152 12.21 -7.92 45.12
C ASN A 152 11.91 -6.67 45.96
N TYR A 153 10.87 -6.76 46.79
CA TYR A 153 10.71 -5.87 47.93
C TYR A 153 11.87 -6.15 48.89
N HIS A 154 12.89 -5.31 48.84
CA HIS A 154 13.85 -5.19 49.92
C HIS A 154 13.22 -4.30 51.00
N GLY A 155 12.49 -4.94 51.92
CA GLY A 155 12.07 -4.38 53.20
C GLY A 155 12.84 -5.03 54.33
#